data_AF-A0A517TZ54-F1
#
_entry.id   AF-A0A517TZ54-F1
#
_cell.length_a   1.000
_cell.length_b   1.000
_cell.length_c   1.000
_cell.angle_alpha   90.00
_cell.angle_beta   90.00
_cell.angle_gamma   90.00
#
_symmetry.space_group_name_H-M   'P 1'
#
loop_
_entity.id
_entity.type
_entity.pdbx_description
1 polymer ?
#
loop_
_entity_poly.entity_id
_entity_poly.type
_entity_poly.pdbx_seq_one_letter_code
_entity_poly.pdbx_strand_id
1 'polypeptide(L)'
;MTKVIDSIQYHVWSDALHARELARQTENEWDRGAYVRWAIQTAWSAFENVCTDTLQASGLGMRFKERFDAAVDAQGLQRVSWGHGIWQQLLGVYKTRKTFAHVVPAISHQTLLSSVSDAENAISVLRDGIKAVLDLAGHPHPVWVNDDNDRGWYGPRGGGGLVASLTAVHAGADENDDQVIRIAYVLKGKEHVCEIAPPGADYRALLDQLTVNLNVPVERIRAYRGQEMIVEESPNLR
;
A
#
# COMPACT_ATOMS: atom_id res chain seq x y z
N MET A 1 1.03 14.05 -12.94
CA MET A 1 0.16 15.11 -12.39
C MET A 1 0.24 15.02 -10.88
N THR A 2 0.51 16.11 -10.17
CA THR A 2 0.55 16.10 -8.70
C THR A 2 -0.87 15.91 -8.17
N LYS A 3 -1.10 14.89 -7.33
CA LYS A 3 -2.38 14.73 -6.63
C LYS A 3 -2.58 15.90 -5.67
N VAL A 4 -3.71 16.60 -5.77
CA VAL A 4 -4.09 17.65 -4.83
C VAL A 4 -5.22 17.09 -3.97
N ILE A 5 -4.90 16.71 -2.74
CA ILE A 5 -5.89 16.21 -1.79
C ILE A 5 -6.61 17.42 -1.18
N ASP A 6 -7.87 17.60 -1.55
CA ASP A 6 -8.68 18.79 -1.23
C ASP A 6 -9.85 18.50 -0.27
N SER A 7 -10.03 17.24 0.11
CA SER A 7 -11.16 16.78 0.92
C SER A 7 -10.78 15.57 1.78
N ILE A 8 -11.50 15.37 2.89
CA ILE A 8 -11.31 14.21 3.77
C ILE A 8 -11.64 12.92 3.01
N GLN A 9 -12.69 12.94 2.19
CA GLN A 9 -13.11 11.80 1.37
C GLN A 9 -11.98 11.39 0.42
N TYR A 10 -11.35 12.35 -0.27
CA TYR A 10 -10.26 12.03 -1.17
C TYR A 10 -8.99 11.58 -0.43
N HIS A 11 -8.70 12.14 0.74
CA HIS A 11 -7.58 11.67 1.56
C HIS A 11 -7.74 10.19 1.92
N VAL A 12 -8.89 9.84 2.50
CA VAL A 12 -9.20 8.46 2.92
C VAL A 12 -9.26 7.54 1.69
N TRP A 13 -9.81 8.01 0.56
CA TRP A 13 -9.79 7.25 -0.69
C TRP A 13 -8.37 6.95 -1.16
N SER A 14 -7.48 7.95 -1.11
CA SER A 14 -6.07 7.79 -1.47
C SER A 14 -5.34 6.80 -0.58
N ASP A 15 -5.62 6.80 0.73
CA ASP A 15 -5.08 5.81 1.67
C ASP A 15 -5.48 4.38 1.28
N ALA A 16 -6.72 4.18 0.82
CA ALA A 16 -7.18 2.87 0.33
C ALA A 16 -6.49 2.45 -0.97
N LEU A 17 -6.28 3.37 -1.92
CA LEU A 17 -5.54 3.10 -3.15
C LEU A 17 -4.08 2.75 -2.85
N HIS A 18 -3.48 3.44 -1.88
CA HIS A 18 -2.13 3.15 -1.40
C HIS A 18 -2.04 1.74 -0.85
N ALA A 19 -2.90 1.38 0.11
CA ALA A 19 -2.95 0.05 0.70
C ALA A 19 -3.11 -1.06 -0.35
N ARG A 20 -3.99 -0.87 -1.35
CA ARG A 20 -4.14 -1.81 -2.48
C ARG A 20 -2.83 -1.97 -3.25
N GLU A 21 -2.14 -0.87 -3.51
CA GLU A 21 -0.88 -0.91 -4.24
C GLU A 21 0.24 -1.57 -3.43
N LEU A 22 0.29 -1.38 -2.11
CA LEU A 22 1.20 -2.15 -1.23
C LEU A 22 0.90 -3.66 -1.27
N ALA A 23 -0.39 -4.04 -1.30
CA ALA A 23 -0.80 -5.43 -1.43
C ALA A 23 -0.33 -6.08 -2.74
N ARG A 24 -0.29 -5.32 -3.84
CA ARG A 24 0.26 -5.77 -5.13
C ARG A 24 1.78 -5.98 -5.08
N GLN A 25 2.47 -5.13 -4.33
CA GLN A 25 3.93 -5.06 -4.34
C GLN A 25 4.59 -6.01 -3.35
N THR A 26 3.90 -6.38 -2.26
CA THR A 26 4.48 -7.26 -1.24
C THR A 26 4.49 -8.73 -1.64
N GLU A 27 5.63 -9.39 -1.40
CA GLU A 27 5.78 -10.84 -1.55
C GLU A 27 5.29 -11.60 -0.32
N ASN A 28 5.27 -10.95 0.85
CA ASN A 28 4.82 -11.52 2.11
C ASN A 28 3.29 -11.69 2.14
N GLU A 29 2.82 -12.93 2.33
CA GLU A 29 1.39 -13.24 2.33
C GLU A 29 0.63 -12.60 3.49
N TRP A 30 1.26 -12.50 4.67
CA TRP A 30 0.66 -11.83 5.82
C TRP A 30 0.43 -10.36 5.49
N ASP A 31 1.48 -9.66 5.02
CA ASP A 31 1.41 -8.23 4.70
C ASP A 31 0.37 -7.97 3.63
N ARG A 32 0.34 -8.81 2.60
CA ARG A 32 -0.69 -8.76 1.55
C ARG A 32 -2.09 -8.82 2.16
N GLY A 33 -2.36 -9.82 3.00
CA GLY A 33 -3.66 -9.98 3.64
C GLY A 33 -4.05 -8.77 4.49
N ALA A 34 -3.10 -8.18 5.21
CA ALA A 34 -3.35 -6.99 6.01
C ALA A 34 -3.59 -5.73 5.18
N TYR A 35 -2.80 -5.52 4.13
CA TYR A 35 -2.99 -4.41 3.20
C TYR A 35 -4.31 -4.53 2.44
N VAL A 36 -4.76 -5.74 2.10
CA VAL A 36 -6.09 -5.98 1.53
C VAL A 36 -7.20 -5.60 2.50
N ARG A 37 -7.12 -6.05 3.77
CA ARG A 37 -8.10 -5.66 4.79
C ARG A 37 -8.12 -4.15 5.03
N TRP A 38 -6.94 -3.53 5.07
CA TRP A 38 -6.78 -2.09 5.22
C TRP A 38 -7.44 -1.34 4.05
N ALA A 39 -7.15 -1.73 2.81
CA ALA A 39 -7.75 -1.13 1.62
C ALA A 39 -9.29 -1.20 1.66
N ILE A 40 -9.86 -2.37 2.00
CA ILE A 40 -11.32 -2.56 2.09
C ILE A 40 -11.93 -1.70 3.19
N GLN A 41 -11.35 -1.67 4.39
CA GLN A 41 -11.87 -0.89 5.51
C GLN A 41 -11.84 0.61 5.20
N THR A 42 -10.71 1.08 4.66
CA THR A 42 -10.50 2.50 4.38
C THR A 42 -11.33 2.97 3.19
N ALA A 43 -11.44 2.18 2.11
CA ALA A 43 -12.32 2.51 0.98
C ALA A 43 -13.79 2.61 1.43
N TRP A 44 -14.23 1.70 2.32
CA TRP A 44 -15.56 1.74 2.88
C TRP A 44 -15.79 3.00 3.73
N SER A 45 -14.80 3.41 4.54
CA SER A 45 -14.87 4.66 5.29
C SER A 45 -14.95 5.88 4.37
N ALA A 46 -14.21 5.91 3.25
CA ALA A 46 -14.35 6.99 2.27
C ALA A 46 -15.77 7.04 1.67
N PHE A 47 -16.34 5.89 1.32
CA PHE A 47 -17.73 5.78 0.85
C PHE A 47 -18.74 6.23 1.91
N GLU A 48 -18.58 5.82 3.18
CA GLU A 48 -19.43 6.26 4.29
C GLU A 48 -19.37 7.79 4.45
N ASN A 49 -18.17 8.39 4.36
CA ASN A 49 -18.01 9.84 4.45
C ASN A 49 -18.71 10.58 3.30
N VAL A 50 -18.65 10.04 2.06
CA VAL A 50 -19.41 10.60 0.93
C VAL A 50 -20.91 10.50 1.20
N CYS A 51 -21.40 9.37 1.72
CA CYS A 51 -22.81 9.20 2.06
C CYS A 51 -23.24 10.18 3.14
N THR A 52 -22.43 10.37 4.18
CA THR A 52 -22.71 11.30 5.28
C THR A 52 -22.80 12.73 4.78
N ASP A 53 -21.87 13.18 3.94
CA ASP A 53 -21.89 14.54 3.40
C ASP A 53 -23.03 14.75 2.41
N THR A 54 -23.22 13.79 1.50
CA THR A 54 -24.25 13.86 0.44
C THR A 54 -25.66 13.81 1.03
N LEU A 55 -25.89 12.86 1.94
CA LEU A 55 -27.20 12.67 2.58
C LEU A 55 -27.37 13.51 3.86
N GLN A 56 -26.39 14.36 4.20
CA GLN A 56 -26.38 15.19 5.41
C GLN A 56 -26.73 14.39 6.68
N ALA A 57 -26.22 13.15 6.74
CA ALA A 57 -26.64 12.15 7.71
C ALA A 57 -25.48 11.74 8.63
N SER A 58 -25.71 11.84 9.94
CA SER A 58 -24.72 11.43 10.93
C SER A 58 -24.84 9.94 11.30
N GLY A 59 -23.70 9.29 11.51
CA GLY A 59 -23.65 7.98 12.15
C GLY A 59 -24.08 6.81 11.27
N LEU A 60 -23.87 6.87 9.95
CA LEU A 60 -24.24 5.77 9.04
C LEU A 60 -23.52 4.44 9.36
N GLY A 61 -22.38 4.46 10.07
CA GLY A 61 -21.55 3.26 10.29
C GLY A 61 -22.23 2.08 11.01
N MET A 62 -23.23 2.32 11.86
CA MET A 62 -24.02 1.24 12.48
C MET A 62 -25.34 1.05 11.76
N ARG A 63 -25.70 -0.20 11.46
CA ARG A 63 -26.96 -0.53 10.75
C ARG A 63 -27.08 0.25 9.44
N PHE A 64 -25.96 0.34 8.70
CA PHE A 64 -25.77 1.19 7.52
C PHE A 64 -26.98 1.26 6.60
N LYS A 65 -27.49 0.11 6.14
CA LYS A 65 -28.67 0.02 5.28
C LYS A 65 -29.87 0.81 5.82
N GLU A 66 -30.26 0.53 7.06
CA GLU A 66 -31.44 1.15 7.68
C GLU A 66 -31.26 2.66 7.85
N ARG A 67 -30.05 3.09 8.24
CA ARG A 67 -29.74 4.52 8.43
C ARG A 67 -29.61 5.26 7.10
N PHE A 68 -29.09 4.60 6.07
CA PHE A 68 -29.02 5.12 4.71
C PHE A 68 -30.43 5.31 4.14
N ASP A 69 -31.30 4.30 4.23
CA ASP A 69 -32.69 4.40 3.78
C ASP A 69 -33.44 5.53 4.50
N ALA A 70 -33.26 5.66 5.82
CA ALA A 70 -33.84 6.76 6.59
C ALA A 70 -33.32 8.14 6.16
N ALA A 71 -32.04 8.24 5.80
CA ALA A 71 -31.45 9.49 5.31
C ALA A 71 -31.95 9.86 3.91
N VAL A 72 -32.08 8.88 3.02
CA VAL A 72 -32.69 9.03 1.69
C VAL A 72 -34.13 9.51 1.82
N ASP A 73 -34.92 8.88 2.71
CA ASP A 73 -36.31 9.28 2.96
C ASP A 73 -36.41 10.70 3.53
N ALA A 74 -35.52 11.08 4.46
CA ALA A 74 -35.50 12.40 5.07
C ALA A 74 -35.22 13.52 4.06
N GLN A 75 -34.51 13.23 2.98
CA GLN A 75 -34.27 14.15 1.87
C GLN A 75 -35.33 14.07 0.76
N GLY A 76 -36.32 13.17 0.88
CA GLY A 76 -37.34 12.97 -0.17
C GLY A 76 -36.77 12.35 -1.45
N LEU A 77 -35.63 11.67 -1.37
CA LEU A 77 -34.98 11.02 -2.50
C LEU A 77 -35.61 9.65 -2.80
N GLN A 78 -35.41 9.16 -4.02
CA GLN A 78 -35.93 7.85 -4.41
C GLN A 78 -35.22 6.73 -3.61
N ARG A 79 -35.99 5.86 -2.97
CA ARG A 79 -35.42 4.69 -2.28
C ARG A 79 -34.63 3.80 -3.23
N VAL A 80 -33.49 3.35 -2.72
CA VAL A 80 -32.60 2.45 -3.46
C VAL A 80 -33.06 0.99 -3.34
N SER A 81 -32.73 0.18 -4.34
CA SER A 81 -33.02 -1.24 -4.33
C SER A 81 -31.78 -2.05 -3.96
N TRP A 82 -31.71 -2.45 -2.70
CA TRP A 82 -30.60 -3.26 -2.15
C TRP A 82 -30.50 -4.69 -2.71
N GLY A 83 -31.49 -5.13 -3.51
CA GLY A 83 -31.57 -6.49 -4.04
C GLY A 83 -30.84 -6.72 -5.36
N HIS A 84 -30.45 -5.66 -6.08
CA HIS A 84 -29.80 -5.77 -7.37
C HIS A 84 -28.81 -4.63 -7.64
N GLY A 85 -27.98 -4.78 -8.68
CA GLY A 85 -27.08 -3.74 -9.17
C GLY A 85 -26.03 -3.30 -8.14
N ILE A 86 -25.65 -2.03 -8.21
CA ILE A 86 -24.57 -1.48 -7.38
C ILE A 86 -24.85 -1.60 -5.87
N TRP A 87 -26.10 -1.42 -5.45
CA TRP A 87 -26.50 -1.52 -4.04
C TRP A 87 -26.35 -2.94 -3.48
N GLN A 88 -26.63 -3.97 -4.28
CA GLN A 88 -26.37 -5.36 -3.89
C GLN A 88 -24.87 -5.65 -3.77
N GLN A 89 -24.06 -5.11 -4.68
CA GLN A 89 -22.60 -5.25 -4.64
C GLN A 89 -22.00 -4.56 -3.41
N LEU A 90 -22.49 -3.36 -3.07
CA LEU A 90 -22.11 -2.64 -1.85
C LEU A 90 -22.41 -3.45 -0.58
N LEU A 91 -23.56 -4.16 -0.53
CA LEU A 91 -23.84 -5.08 0.58
C LEU A 91 -22.86 -6.25 0.64
N GLY A 92 -22.35 -6.71 -0.50
CA GLY A 92 -21.27 -7.69 -0.56
C GLY A 92 -20.01 -7.17 0.14
N VAL A 93 -19.55 -5.97 -0.23
CA VAL A 93 -18.38 -5.34 0.40
C VAL A 93 -18.61 -5.07 1.89
N TYR A 94 -19.80 -4.60 2.29
CA TYR A 94 -20.15 -4.39 3.70
C TYR A 94 -20.07 -5.68 4.52
N LYS A 95 -20.55 -6.80 3.97
CA LYS A 95 -20.45 -8.12 4.63
C LYS A 95 -18.99 -8.55 4.78
N THR A 96 -18.17 -8.37 3.74
CA THR A 96 -16.72 -8.65 3.81
C THR A 96 -16.04 -7.77 4.87
N ARG A 97 -16.30 -6.47 4.90
CA ARG A 97 -15.75 -5.58 5.95
C ARG A 97 -16.10 -6.08 7.36
N LYS A 98 -17.34 -6.52 7.57
CA LYS A 98 -17.81 -7.01 8.87
C LYS A 98 -17.06 -8.23 9.38
N THR A 99 -16.53 -9.09 8.50
CA THR A 99 -15.72 -10.23 8.94
C THR A 99 -14.38 -9.79 9.53
N PHE A 100 -13.87 -8.62 9.15
CA PHE A 100 -12.64 -8.05 9.68
C PHE A 100 -12.85 -7.21 10.95
N ALA A 101 -14.01 -6.57 11.08
CA ALA A 101 -14.30 -5.59 12.13
C ALA A 101 -14.93 -6.19 13.41
N HIS A 102 -15.43 -7.43 13.35
CA HIS A 102 -16.09 -8.08 14.47
C HIS A 102 -15.41 -9.40 14.84
N VAL A 103 -15.40 -9.72 16.14
CA VAL A 103 -14.90 -11.00 16.65
C VAL A 103 -15.83 -12.11 16.14
N VAL A 104 -15.34 -12.90 15.19
CA VAL A 104 -16.00 -14.14 14.73
C VAL A 104 -15.31 -15.34 15.40
N PRO A 105 -16.06 -16.29 15.97
CA PRO A 105 -15.49 -17.45 16.70
C PRO A 105 -14.52 -18.31 15.88
N ALA A 106 -14.67 -18.31 14.56
CA ALA A 106 -13.74 -18.92 13.64
C ALA A 106 -13.69 -18.07 12.36
N ILE A 107 -12.54 -17.45 12.10
CA ILE A 107 -12.24 -16.83 10.80
C ILE A 107 -11.34 -17.80 10.04
N SER A 108 -11.68 -18.07 8.77
CA SER A 108 -10.84 -18.98 7.97
C SER A 108 -9.50 -18.31 7.66
N HIS A 109 -8.44 -19.11 7.57
CA HIS A 109 -7.11 -18.64 7.17
C HIS A 109 -7.15 -17.91 5.81
N GLN A 110 -7.98 -18.39 4.88
CA GLN A 110 -8.21 -17.77 3.58
C GLN A 110 -8.85 -16.37 3.67
N THR A 111 -9.67 -16.11 4.69
CA THR A 111 -10.24 -14.76 4.94
C THR A 111 -9.19 -13.82 5.54
N LEU A 112 -8.20 -14.34 6.27
CA LEU A 112 -7.07 -13.55 6.77
C LEU A 112 -6.01 -13.32 5.69
N LEU A 113 -5.93 -14.18 4.68
CA LEU A 113 -5.03 -14.05 3.54
C LEU A 113 -5.80 -13.71 2.26
N SER A 114 -6.71 -12.74 2.35
CA SER A 114 -7.46 -12.25 1.20
C SER A 114 -6.53 -11.82 0.07
N SER A 115 -7.00 -12.07 -1.15
CA SER A 115 -6.27 -11.82 -2.37
C SER A 115 -6.26 -10.33 -2.73
N VAL A 116 -5.30 -9.91 -3.54
CA VAL A 116 -5.28 -8.56 -4.11
C VAL A 116 -6.58 -8.25 -4.87
N SER A 117 -7.14 -9.25 -5.56
CA SER A 117 -8.40 -9.10 -6.29
C SER A 117 -9.59 -8.74 -5.39
N ASP A 118 -9.56 -9.13 -4.11
CA ASP A 118 -10.62 -8.74 -3.17
C ASP A 118 -10.59 -7.23 -2.89
N ALA A 119 -9.40 -6.64 -2.74
CA ALA A 119 -9.24 -5.19 -2.60
C ALA A 119 -9.60 -4.45 -3.89
N GLU A 120 -9.19 -4.96 -5.05
CA GLU A 120 -9.50 -4.37 -6.36
C GLU A 120 -11.02 -4.34 -6.62
N ASN A 121 -11.69 -5.47 -6.37
CA ASN A 121 -13.14 -5.56 -6.50
C ASN A 121 -13.85 -4.61 -5.52
N ALA A 122 -13.42 -4.56 -4.26
CA ALA A 122 -14.01 -3.65 -3.28
C ALA A 122 -13.84 -2.18 -3.68
N ILE A 123 -12.65 -1.77 -4.14
CA ILE A 123 -12.40 -0.41 -4.62
C ILE A 123 -13.26 -0.09 -5.85
N SER A 124 -13.37 -1.01 -6.81
CA SER A 124 -14.23 -0.81 -7.97
C SER A 124 -15.69 -0.61 -7.57
N VAL A 125 -16.23 -1.50 -6.76
CA VAL A 125 -17.63 -1.44 -6.28
C VAL A 125 -17.87 -0.17 -5.46
N LEU A 126 -16.94 0.21 -4.58
CA LEU A 126 -17.12 1.40 -3.74
C LEU A 126 -17.00 2.69 -4.55
N ARG A 127 -16.17 2.72 -5.58
CA ARG A 127 -16.11 3.85 -6.53
C ARG A 127 -17.44 4.04 -7.23
N ASP A 128 -18.01 2.95 -7.75
CA ASP A 128 -19.30 3.00 -8.42
C ASP A 128 -20.43 3.32 -7.44
N GLY A 129 -20.31 2.88 -6.18
CA GLY A 129 -21.21 3.25 -5.09
C GLY A 129 -21.16 4.74 -4.75
N ILE A 130 -19.96 5.34 -4.69
CA ILE A 130 -19.78 6.78 -4.51
C ILE A 130 -20.50 7.55 -5.63
N LYS A 131 -20.29 7.16 -6.89
CA LYS A 131 -20.99 7.75 -8.03
C LYS A 131 -22.50 7.62 -7.91
N ALA A 132 -22.99 6.43 -7.58
CA ALA A 132 -24.42 6.16 -7.45
C ALA A 132 -25.10 6.98 -6.34
N VAL A 133 -24.41 7.22 -5.21
CA VAL A 133 -24.92 8.08 -4.13
C VAL A 133 -24.98 9.54 -4.56
N LEU A 134 -23.95 10.02 -5.25
CA LEU A 134 -23.92 11.38 -5.79
C LEU A 134 -25.01 11.58 -6.85
N ASP A 135 -25.17 10.63 -7.77
CA ASP A 135 -26.24 10.62 -8.78
C ASP A 135 -27.63 10.64 -8.14
N LEU A 136 -27.83 9.83 -7.09
CA LEU A 136 -29.09 9.77 -6.35
C LEU A 136 -29.49 11.13 -5.77
N ALA A 137 -28.52 11.89 -5.26
CA ALA A 137 -28.73 13.22 -4.69
C ALA A 137 -28.62 14.36 -5.73
N GLY A 138 -28.34 14.05 -7.01
CA GLY A 138 -28.13 15.06 -8.06
C GLY A 138 -26.86 15.91 -7.88
N HIS A 139 -25.86 15.39 -7.17
CA HIS A 139 -24.57 16.07 -6.96
C HIS A 139 -23.57 15.76 -8.09
N PRO A 140 -22.72 16.71 -8.48
CA PRO A 140 -21.67 16.45 -9.46
C PRO A 140 -20.62 15.48 -8.89
N HIS A 141 -20.02 14.68 -9.76
CA HIS A 141 -18.94 13.78 -9.35
C HIS A 141 -17.65 14.57 -9.15
N PRO A 142 -17.01 14.51 -7.97
CA PRO A 142 -15.71 15.13 -7.80
C PRO A 142 -14.67 14.38 -8.65
N VAL A 143 -13.70 15.13 -9.19
CA VAL A 143 -12.69 14.61 -10.13
C VAL A 143 -11.95 13.40 -9.57
N TRP A 144 -11.68 13.42 -8.26
CA TRP A 144 -10.93 12.38 -7.58
C TRP A 144 -11.61 11.01 -7.53
N VAL A 145 -12.93 10.90 -7.76
CA VAL A 145 -13.63 9.61 -7.76
C VAL A 145 -13.08 8.66 -8.84
N ASN A 146 -12.59 9.24 -9.94
CA ASN A 146 -11.96 8.48 -11.01
C ASN A 146 -10.45 8.30 -10.80
N ASP A 147 -9.88 8.81 -9.70
CA ASP A 147 -8.50 8.50 -9.35
C ASP A 147 -8.40 7.02 -8.95
N ASP A 148 -7.46 6.37 -9.61
CA ASP A 148 -7.09 4.98 -9.38
C ASP A 148 -5.56 4.83 -9.30
N ASN A 149 -4.83 5.93 -9.42
CA ASN A 149 -3.39 5.88 -9.45
C ASN A 149 -2.88 5.88 -8.02
N ASP A 150 -2.14 4.88 -7.61
CA ASP A 150 -1.18 5.02 -6.52
C ASP A 150 0.08 4.28 -6.93
N ARG A 151 1.23 4.67 -6.37
CA ARG A 151 2.49 4.02 -6.70
C ARG A 151 2.99 3.12 -5.57
N GLY A 152 2.28 3.06 -4.44
CA GLY A 152 2.68 2.26 -3.29
C GLY A 152 4.05 2.71 -2.78
N TRP A 153 4.94 1.76 -2.52
CA TRP A 153 6.34 2.02 -2.18
C TRP A 153 7.07 2.78 -3.29
N TYR A 154 6.56 2.72 -4.53
CA TYR A 154 7.20 3.26 -5.71
C TYR A 154 6.82 4.71 -6.10
N GLY A 155 6.50 5.58 -5.11
CA GLY A 155 6.09 7.00 -5.25
C GLY A 155 6.88 7.92 -6.23
N PRO A 156 6.65 9.24 -6.27
CA PRO A 156 7.42 10.18 -7.10
C PRO A 156 8.94 10.09 -6.89
N ARG A 157 9.36 9.63 -5.70
CA ARG A 157 10.73 9.24 -5.34
C ARG A 157 10.97 7.72 -5.27
N GLY A 158 9.91 6.93 -5.40
CA GLY A 158 9.95 5.47 -5.40
C GLY A 158 9.91 4.88 -6.81
N GLY A 159 10.09 5.68 -7.87
CA GLY A 159 10.67 5.12 -9.09
C GLY A 159 11.86 4.29 -8.64
N GLY A 160 11.81 2.99 -8.95
CA GLY A 160 12.58 1.96 -8.27
C GLY A 160 13.96 2.48 -7.94
N GLY A 161 14.44 2.19 -6.75
CA GLY A 161 15.83 2.44 -6.44
C GLY A 161 16.70 1.77 -7.51
N LEU A 162 17.03 2.48 -8.58
CA LEU A 162 18.28 3.19 -8.58
C LEU A 162 18.50 3.65 -7.14
N VAL A 163 18.97 2.72 -6.30
CA VAL A 163 20.29 2.92 -5.77
C VAL A 163 21.03 3.42 -7.01
N ALA A 164 21.10 4.75 -7.16
CA ALA A 164 22.23 5.29 -7.85
C ALA A 164 23.34 4.59 -7.10
N SER A 165 23.91 3.53 -7.71
CA SER A 165 25.05 2.81 -7.20
C SER A 165 26.20 3.79 -7.37
N LEU A 166 26.09 4.90 -6.64
CA LEU A 166 27.12 5.81 -6.28
C LEU A 166 27.95 4.95 -5.35
N THR A 167 28.92 4.29 -5.95
CA THR A 167 29.97 3.67 -5.20
C THR A 167 30.68 4.78 -4.44
N ALA A 168 30.54 4.79 -3.13
CA ALA A 168 31.26 5.71 -2.27
C ALA A 168 32.71 5.23 -2.18
N VAL A 169 33.64 6.00 -2.75
CA VAL A 169 35.08 5.75 -2.64
C VAL A 169 35.62 6.61 -1.50
N HIS A 170 36.03 5.97 -0.42
CA HIS A 170 36.53 6.67 0.76
C HIS A 170 37.93 7.23 0.52
N ALA A 171 38.26 8.34 1.19
CA ALA A 171 39.59 8.93 1.10
C ALA A 171 40.67 7.90 1.50
N GLY A 172 41.67 7.72 0.64
CA GLY A 172 42.73 6.72 0.83
C GLY A 172 42.43 5.33 0.27
N ALA A 173 41.25 5.13 -0.34
CA ALA A 173 40.97 3.92 -1.11
C ALA A 173 41.41 4.08 -2.58
N ASP A 174 42.13 3.08 -3.09
CA ASP A 174 42.35 2.89 -4.53
C ASP A 174 41.55 1.68 -4.96
N GLU A 175 40.68 1.86 -5.95
CA GLU A 175 39.86 0.77 -6.47
C GLU A 175 40.68 -0.37 -7.06
N ASN A 176 41.94 -0.12 -7.44
CA ASN A 176 42.83 -1.12 -8.03
C ASN A 176 43.72 -1.83 -7.01
N ASP A 177 43.69 -1.42 -5.74
CA ASP A 177 44.44 -2.06 -4.65
C ASP A 177 43.83 -3.43 -4.32
N ASP A 178 44.68 -4.46 -4.17
CA ASP A 178 44.27 -5.82 -3.86
C ASP A 178 43.86 -6.01 -2.38
N GLN A 179 44.17 -5.04 -1.51
CA GLN A 179 43.80 -5.02 -0.10
C GLN A 179 42.58 -4.14 0.20
N VAL A 180 42.03 -3.45 -0.80
CA VAL A 180 40.87 -2.56 -0.61
C VAL A 180 39.65 -3.35 -0.14
N ILE A 181 38.84 -2.77 0.73
CA ILE A 181 37.58 -3.38 1.16
C ILE A 181 36.46 -2.92 0.24
N ARG A 182 35.73 -3.85 -0.37
CA ARG A 182 34.56 -3.53 -1.21
C ARG A 182 33.30 -4.09 -0.58
N ILE A 183 32.26 -3.28 -0.47
CA ILE A 183 30.94 -3.71 -0.01
C ILE A 183 29.97 -3.69 -1.18
N ALA A 184 29.22 -4.76 -1.33
CA ALA A 184 28.24 -4.92 -2.39
C ALA A 184 26.93 -5.52 -1.86
N TYR A 185 25.85 -5.31 -2.60
CA TYR A 185 24.58 -6.00 -2.40
C TYR A 185 24.09 -6.62 -3.70
N VAL A 186 23.29 -7.68 -3.59
CA VAL A 186 22.67 -8.38 -4.73
C VAL A 186 21.18 -8.04 -4.78
N LEU A 187 20.76 -7.44 -5.88
CA LEU A 187 19.36 -7.06 -6.12
C LEU A 187 18.93 -7.62 -7.47
N LYS A 188 17.88 -8.46 -7.48
CA LYS A 188 17.34 -9.08 -8.71
C LYS A 188 18.42 -9.85 -9.48
N GLY A 189 19.23 -10.62 -8.75
CA GLY A 189 20.36 -11.40 -9.28
C GLY A 189 21.54 -10.58 -9.81
N LYS A 190 21.54 -9.25 -9.66
CA LYS A 190 22.66 -8.38 -10.05
C LYS A 190 23.39 -7.86 -8.83
N GLU A 191 24.72 -7.94 -8.87
CA GLU A 191 25.58 -7.37 -7.84
C GLU A 191 25.84 -5.88 -8.11
N HIS A 192 25.81 -5.10 -7.04
CA HIS A 192 26.06 -3.66 -7.06
C HIS A 192 27.05 -3.30 -5.96
N VAL A 193 28.22 -2.77 -6.33
CA VAL A 193 29.20 -2.24 -5.37
C VAL A 193 28.74 -0.88 -4.88
N CYS A 194 28.55 -0.74 -3.57
CA CYS A 194 28.09 0.49 -2.94
C CYS A 194 29.18 1.25 -2.20
N GLU A 195 30.25 0.57 -1.78
CA GLU A 195 31.32 1.21 -1.00
C GLU A 195 32.69 0.58 -1.28
N ILE A 196 33.71 1.43 -1.37
CA ILE A 196 35.11 1.06 -1.50
C ILE A 196 35.88 1.82 -0.41
N ALA A 197 36.42 1.06 0.53
CA ALA A 197 37.10 1.56 1.73
C ALA A 197 38.58 1.12 1.76
N PRO A 198 39.48 1.91 2.36
CA PRO A 198 40.91 1.64 2.36
C PRO A 198 41.28 0.30 3.02
N PRO A 199 42.48 -0.24 2.74
CA PRO A 199 42.98 -1.43 3.42
C PRO A 199 42.91 -1.32 4.95
N GLY A 200 42.40 -2.38 5.59
CA GLY A 200 42.25 -2.43 7.06
C GLY A 200 40.98 -1.80 7.61
N ALA A 201 40.09 -1.27 6.76
CA ALA A 201 38.75 -0.85 7.18
C ALA A 201 37.94 -2.01 7.78
N ASP A 202 37.11 -1.71 8.78
CA ASP A 202 36.24 -2.70 9.42
C ASP A 202 35.02 -2.99 8.54
N TYR A 203 35.15 -4.03 7.71
CA TYR A 203 34.09 -4.45 6.79
C TYR A 203 32.77 -4.81 7.49
N ARG A 204 32.80 -5.21 8.77
CA ARG A 204 31.55 -5.53 9.50
C ARG A 204 30.76 -4.28 9.82
N ALA A 205 31.43 -3.24 10.30
CA ALA A 205 30.78 -1.96 10.56
C ALA A 205 30.13 -1.39 9.27
N LEU A 206 30.78 -1.58 8.12
CA LEU A 206 30.26 -1.16 6.82
C LEU A 206 29.05 -1.99 6.37
N LEU A 207 29.07 -3.31 6.57
CA LEU A 207 27.91 -4.18 6.29
C LEU A 207 26.72 -3.87 7.21
N ASP A 208 26.97 -3.60 8.49
CA ASP A 208 25.95 -3.20 9.45
C ASP A 208 25.31 -1.87 9.03
N GLN A 209 26.14 -0.90 8.65
CA GLN A 209 25.68 0.40 8.16
C GLN A 209 24.87 0.27 6.86
N LEU A 210 25.32 -0.58 5.92
CA LEU A 210 24.55 -0.90 4.72
C LEU A 210 23.20 -1.50 5.10
N THR A 211 23.17 -2.50 5.99
CA THR A 211 21.94 -3.18 6.42
C THR A 211 20.93 -2.21 7.04
N VAL A 212 21.38 -1.27 7.86
CA VAL A 212 20.51 -0.22 8.45
C VAL A 212 19.98 0.75 7.39
N ASN A 213 20.76 1.04 6.35
CA ASN A 213 20.40 2.02 5.32
C ASN A 213 19.66 1.42 4.11
N LEU A 214 19.58 0.08 4.03
CA LEU A 214 18.87 -0.62 2.96
C LEU A 214 17.36 -0.41 3.11
N ASN A 215 16.80 0.42 2.24
CA ASN A 215 15.36 0.65 2.13
C ASN A 215 14.71 -0.23 1.05
N VAL A 216 15.42 -1.24 0.56
CA VAL A 216 14.95 -2.18 -0.46
C VAL A 216 15.32 -3.61 -0.07
N PRO A 217 14.46 -4.61 -0.37
CA PRO A 217 14.80 -6.01 -0.16
C PRO A 217 15.93 -6.40 -1.11
N VAL A 218 17.08 -6.76 -0.54
CA VAL A 218 18.23 -7.31 -1.28
C VAL A 218 18.40 -8.78 -0.91
N GLU A 219 18.87 -9.57 -1.87
CA GLU A 219 18.99 -11.02 -1.72
C GLU A 219 20.17 -11.37 -0.80
N ARG A 220 21.30 -10.66 -0.97
CA ARG A 220 22.56 -10.87 -0.26
C ARG A 220 23.32 -9.57 -0.13
N ILE A 221 24.14 -9.47 0.92
CA ILE A 221 25.21 -8.48 1.07
C ILE A 221 26.55 -9.20 1.09
N ARG A 222 27.59 -8.58 0.55
CA ARG A 222 28.91 -9.16 0.39
C ARG A 222 29.98 -8.16 0.74
N ALA A 223 31.05 -8.64 1.36
CA ALA A 223 32.29 -7.88 1.49
C ALA A 223 33.44 -8.61 0.82
N TYR A 224 34.33 -7.85 0.21
CA TYR A 224 35.51 -8.32 -0.49
C TYR A 224 36.77 -7.63 0.03
N ARG A 225 37.90 -8.33 -0.07
CA ARG A 225 39.25 -7.76 -0.02
C ARG A 225 39.85 -7.89 -1.41
N GLY A 226 40.05 -6.77 -2.09
CA GLY A 226 40.31 -6.77 -3.52
C GLY A 226 39.20 -7.54 -4.24
N GLN A 227 39.56 -8.62 -4.93
CA GLN A 227 38.61 -9.49 -5.62
C GLN A 227 38.17 -10.72 -4.81
N GLU A 228 38.78 -10.98 -3.66
CA GLU A 228 38.47 -12.14 -2.83
C GLU A 228 37.28 -11.84 -1.91
N MET A 229 36.26 -12.69 -1.94
CA MET A 229 35.09 -12.54 -1.08
C MET A 229 35.45 -12.95 0.36
N ILE A 230 35.28 -12.03 1.30
CA ILE A 230 35.51 -12.26 2.73
C ILE A 230 34.27 -12.89 3.36
N VAL A 231 33.09 -12.35 3.03
CA VAL A 231 31.82 -12.78 3.62
C VAL A 231 30.66 -12.52 2.66
N GLU A 232 29.66 -13.39 2.74
CA GLU A 232 28.34 -13.24 2.13
C GLU A 232 27.29 -13.52 3.19
N GLU A 233 26.30 -12.63 3.31
CA GLU A 233 25.22 -12.76 4.27
C GLU A 233 23.87 -12.47 3.61
N SER A 234 22.81 -13.12 4.10
CA SER A 234 21.43 -12.77 3.73
C SER A 234 20.90 -11.77 4.77
N PRO A 235 20.61 -10.52 4.39
CA PRO A 235 20.13 -9.55 5.35
C PRO A 235 18.73 -9.93 5.83
N ASN A 236 18.56 -9.98 7.15
CA ASN A 236 17.28 -10.26 7.78
C ASN A 236 16.51 -8.93 7.92
N LEU A 237 15.98 -8.45 6.79
CA LEU A 237 15.19 -7.21 6.76
C LEU A 237 13.83 -7.49 7.41
N ARG A 238 13.64 -6.99 8.63
CA ARG A 238 12.35 -6.94 9.33
C ARG A 238 11.64 -5.62 9.06
#